data_AF-A0A2G9PL77-F1
#
_entry.id   AF-A0A2G9PL77-F1
#
_cell.length_a   1.000
_cell.length_b   1.000
_cell.length_c   1.000
_cell.angle_alpha   90.00
_cell.angle_beta   90.00
_cell.angle_gamma   90.00
#
_symmetry.space_group_name_H-M   'P 1'
#
loop_
_entity.id
_entity.type
_entity.pdbx_description
1 polymer ?
#
loop_
_entity_poly.entity_id
_entity_poly.type
_entity_poly.pdbx_seq_one_letter_code
_entity_poly.pdbx_strand_id
1 'polypeptide(L)' 'IEGLDSRDIDIKKLAKRLKSEFACGGTSKQGNIELQGDHKAKVKSILIKMGYPQETIDVV' A
#
# COMPACT_ATOMS: atom_id res chain seq x y z
N ILE A 1 1.71 5.63 -0.66
CA ILE A 1 2.66 4.49 -0.78
C ILE A 1 3.34 4.63 -2.13
N GLU A 2 4.66 4.76 -2.13
CA GLU A 2 5.50 5.02 -3.30
C GLU A 2 6.80 4.22 -3.20
N GLY A 3 7.56 4.11 -4.28
CA GLY A 3 8.84 3.37 -4.28
C GLY A 3 8.73 1.85 -4.39
N LEU A 4 7.55 1.32 -4.72
CA LEU A 4 7.36 -0.09 -5.02
C LEU A 4 7.86 -0.37 -6.44
N ASP A 5 8.85 -1.25 -6.59
CA ASP A 5 9.33 -1.62 -7.91
C ASP A 5 8.28 -2.46 -8.64
N SER A 6 7.84 -1.96 -9.80
CA SER A 6 6.75 -2.55 -10.58
C SER A 6 7.12 -3.90 -11.22
N ARG A 7 8.40 -4.32 -11.18
CA ARG A 7 8.83 -5.62 -11.72
C ARG A 7 8.57 -6.78 -10.76
N ASP A 8 8.59 -6.51 -9.46
CA ASP A 8 8.38 -7.54 -8.44
C ASP A 8 6.97 -7.46 -7.84
N ILE A 9 6.38 -6.26 -7.82
CA ILE A 9 5.15 -5.96 -7.09
C ILE A 9 4.08 -5.39 -8.00
N ASP A 10 2.94 -6.10 -8.04
CA ASP A 10 1.76 -5.65 -8.77
C ASP A 10 1.01 -4.58 -7.94
N ILE A 11 1.37 -3.32 -8.17
CA ILE A 11 0.82 -2.16 -7.44
C ILE A 11 -0.69 -2.07 -7.59
N LYS A 12 -1.27 -2.49 -8.72
CA LYS A 12 -2.72 -2.56 -8.90
C LYS A 12 -3.34 -3.59 -7.98
N LYS A 13 -2.73 -4.78 -7.85
CA LYS A 13 -3.19 -5.83 -6.94
C LYS A 13 -3.07 -5.41 -5.48
N LEU A 14 -1.96 -4.76 -5.10
CA LEU A 14 -1.74 -4.21 -3.77
C LEU A 14 -2.79 -3.14 -3.45
N ALA A 15 -3.01 -2.18 -4.34
CA ALA A 15 -4.03 -1.14 -4.16
C ALA A 15 -5.44 -1.73 -4.04
N LYS A 16 -5.77 -2.74 -4.85
CA LYS A 16 -7.07 -3.41 -4.76
C LYS A 16 -7.25 -4.13 -3.41
N ARG A 17 -6.20 -4.80 -2.91
CA ARG A 17 -6.21 -5.41 -1.58
C ARG A 17 -6.39 -4.37 -0.48
N LEU A 18 -5.56 -3.34 -0.47
CA LEU A 18 -5.63 -2.28 0.54
C LEU A 18 -7.04 -1.65 0.55
N LYS A 19 -7.60 -1.28 -0.60
CA LYS A 19 -8.97 -0.74 -0.68
C LYS A 19 -10.02 -1.70 -0.13
N SER A 20 -9.90 -2.99 -0.42
CA SER A 20 -10.82 -4.01 0.10
C SER A 20 -10.68 -4.19 1.62
N GLU A 21 -9.47 -4.09 2.16
CA GLU A 21 -9.19 -4.27 3.58
C GLU A 21 -9.55 -3.04 4.41
N PHE A 22 -9.40 -1.85 3.83
CA PHE A 22 -9.74 -0.58 4.46
C PHE A 22 -11.21 -0.19 4.29
N ALA A 23 -11.93 -0.83 3.36
CA ALA A 23 -13.25 -0.39 2.93
C ALA A 23 -13.28 1.13 2.57
N CYS A 24 -12.14 1.66 2.15
CA CYS A 24 -11.95 3.08 1.85
C CYS A 24 -11.69 3.30 0.37
N GLY A 25 -12.15 4.46 -0.09
CA GLY A 25 -11.82 4.97 -1.42
C GLY A 25 -10.32 5.16 -1.58
N GLY A 26 -9.80 4.86 -2.76
CA GLY A 26 -8.39 5.06 -3.07
C GLY A 26 -8.10 4.84 -4.54
N THR A 27 -6.99 5.40 -5.00
CA THR A 27 -6.53 5.25 -6.37
C THR A 27 -5.10 4.75 -6.41
N SER A 28 -4.74 4.09 -7.51
CA SER A 28 -3.36 3.71 -7.78
C SER A 28 -2.97 4.31 -9.12
N LYS A 29 -2.03 5.25 -9.12
CA LYS A 29 -1.63 5.99 -10.31
C LYS A 29 -0.10 6.07 -10.36
N GLN A 30 0.48 5.76 -11.52
CA GLN A 30 1.92 5.90 -11.78
C GLN A 30 2.85 5.22 -10.74
N GLY A 31 2.45 4.06 -10.23
CA GLY A 31 3.23 3.35 -9.22
C GLY A 31 3.04 3.85 -7.78
N ASN A 32 2.13 4.80 -7.58
CA ASN A 32 1.75 5.28 -6.26
C ASN A 32 0.35 4.79 -5.91
N ILE A 33 0.14 4.49 -4.62
CA ILE A 33 -1.16 4.14 -4.05
C ILE A 33 -1.56 5.23 -3.06
N GLU A 34 -2.72 5.81 -3.31
CA GLU A 34 -3.38 6.84 -2.52
C GLU A 34 -4.64 6.25 -1.90
N LEU A 35 -4.79 6.37 -0.58
CA LEU A 35 -5.94 5.88 0.18
C LEU A 35 -6.52 7.05 0.95
N GLN A 36 -7.85 7.15 1.00
CA GLN A 36 -8.54 8.15 1.80
C GLN A 36 -8.67 7.68 3.25
N GLY A 37 -8.40 8.58 4.20
CA GLY A 37 -8.49 8.32 5.64
C GLY A 37 -7.15 8.05 6.32
N ASP A 38 -7.17 7.99 7.66
CA ASP A 38 -5.97 7.73 8.46
C ASP A 38 -5.79 6.21 8.66
N HIS A 39 -5.16 5.57 7.69
CA HIS A 39 -4.92 4.13 7.68
C HIS A 39 -3.44 3.75 7.70
N LYS A 40 -2.57 4.74 7.93
CA LYS A 40 -1.12 4.64 8.00
C LYS A 40 -0.62 3.42 8.79
N ALA A 41 -1.07 3.27 10.03
CA ALA A 41 -0.66 2.16 10.91
C ALA A 41 -1.09 0.78 10.39
N LYS A 42 -2.31 0.67 9.87
CA LYS A 42 -2.82 -0.58 9.32
C LYS A 42 -2.15 -0.92 7.98
N VAL A 43 -1.92 0.07 7.11
CA VAL A 43 -1.21 -0.10 5.83
C VAL A 43 0.18 -0.69 6.10
N LYS A 44 0.90 -0.15 7.08
CA LYS A 44 2.19 -0.70 7.52
C LYS A 44 2.06 -2.16 7.95
N SER A 45 1.08 -2.50 8.77
CA SER A 45 0.86 -3.88 9.22
C SER A 45 0.57 -4.83 8.05
N ILE A 46 -0.24 -4.41 7.08
CA ILE A 46 -0.58 -5.19 5.89
C ILE A 46 0.64 -5.41 5.00
N LEU A 47 1.44 -4.37 4.77
CA LEU A 47 2.68 -4.46 4.02
C LEU A 47 3.64 -5.42 4.71
N ILE A 48 3.83 -5.33 6.03
CA ILE A 48 4.65 -6.29 6.78
C ILE A 48 4.13 -7.73 6.61
N LYS A 49 2.81 -7.94 6.71
CA LYS A 49 2.18 -9.27 6.48
C LYS A 49 2.34 -9.78 5.05
N MET A 50 2.49 -8.89 4.07
CA MET A 50 2.76 -9.28 2.68
C MET A 50 4.23 -9.60 2.43
N GLY A 51 5.10 -9.47 3.43
CA GLY A 51 6.54 -9.78 3.31
C GLY A 51 7.42 -8.55 3.05
N TYR A 52 6.85 -7.34 3.11
CA TYR A 52 7.63 -6.12 2.98
C TYR A 52 8.35 -5.83 4.30
N PRO A 53 9.67 -5.60 4.29
CA PRO A 53 10.39 -5.31 5.51
C PRO A 53 9.97 -3.94 6.07
N GLN A 54 9.76 -3.88 7.38
CA GLN A 54 9.27 -2.66 8.05
C GLN A 54 10.18 -1.44 7.85
N GLU A 55 11.47 -1.68 7.60
CA GLU A 55 12.49 -0.66 7.37
C GLU A 55 12.34 0.04 6.03
N THR A 56 11.71 -0.62 5.03
CA THR A 56 11.45 -0.02 3.72
C THR A 56 10.10 0.68 3.67
N ILE A 57 9.34 0.69 4.77
CA ILE A 57 8.00 1.28 4.85
C ILE A 57 8.09 2.55 5.68
N ASP A 58 8.25 3.67 4.99
CA ASP A 58 8.16 4.99 5.59
C ASP A 58 6.70 5.49 5.59
N VAL A 59 6.27 6.00 6.74
CA VAL A 59 4.88 6.39 6.99
C VAL A 59 4.85 7.84 7.44
N VAL A 60 4.75 8.75 6.47
CA VAL A 60 4.62 10.21 6.68
C VAL A 60 3.18 10.65 6.76
#